data_AF-A0A847KNB6-F1
#
_entry.id   AF-A0A847KNB6-F1
#
_cell.length_a   1.000
_cell.length_b   1.000
_cell.length_c   1.000
_cell.angle_alpha   90.00
_cell.angle_beta   90.00
_cell.angle_gamma   90.00
#
_symmetry.space_group_name_H-M   'P 1'
#
loop_
_entity.id
_entity.type
_entity.pdbx_description
1 polymer ?
#
loop_
_entity_poly.entity_id
_entity_poly.type
_entity_poly.pdbx_seq_one_letter_code
_entity_poly.pdbx_strand_id
1 'polypeptide(L)'
;MLQALIVSLLAGLATSIGGLLAMNRRTLEREYLAVSLAFAAGAMLLVSFMEILPLGVDAMRESWSEQAAQAIVYLAFFGGIGLVLAIDQFLPSSLNPSEIEGREAALTERDASQNVRLLRSGLLVGLVLGLHNFPEGMATFFTTYQEPSIGITLAVAIAIHNVPEGIAVAAPVFAATQSRRKALWWATLSGLTEPMGGLVA
;
A
#
# COMPACT_ATOMS: atom_id res chain seq x y z
N MET A 1 -15.06 10.47 15.82
CA MET A 1 -14.62 11.17 14.58
C MET A 1 -13.18 11.66 14.69
N LEU A 2 -12.87 12.68 15.52
CA LEU A 2 -11.49 13.20 15.62
C LEU A 2 -10.46 12.12 15.97
N GLN A 3 -10.77 11.24 16.92
CA GLN A 3 -9.90 10.12 17.29
C GLN A 3 -9.61 9.19 16.11
N ALA A 4 -10.64 8.79 15.35
CA ALA A 4 -10.50 7.92 14.20
C ALA A 4 -9.66 8.57 13.08
N LEU A 5 -9.81 9.88 12.84
CA LEU A 5 -8.96 10.62 11.90
C LEU A 5 -7.51 10.68 12.37
N ILE A 6 -7.27 10.89 13.67
CA ILE A 6 -5.90 10.88 14.22
C ILE A 6 -5.28 9.50 14.05
N VAL A 7 -6.02 8.43 14.34
CA VAL A 7 -5.54 7.06 14.19
C VAL A 7 -5.21 6.74 12.74
N SER A 8 -6.08 7.10 11.80
CA SER A 8 -5.82 6.94 10.35
C SER A 8 -4.63 7.80 9.86
N LEU A 9 -4.48 9.03 10.37
CA LEU A 9 -3.32 9.87 10.08
C LEU A 9 -2.02 9.23 10.60
N LEU A 10 -2.03 8.70 11.81
CA LEU A 10 -0.86 8.06 12.41
C LEU A 10 -0.45 6.79 11.65
N ALA A 11 -1.43 5.99 11.19
CA ALA A 11 -1.19 4.86 10.32
C ALA A 11 -0.52 5.31 9.00
N GLY A 12 -1.07 6.31 8.30
CA GLY A 12 -0.52 6.80 7.04
C GLY A 12 0.85 7.49 7.17
N LEU A 13 1.15 8.09 8.33
CA LEU A 13 2.48 8.63 8.60
C LEU A 13 3.56 7.53 8.71
N ALA A 14 3.20 6.28 8.96
CA ALA A 14 4.16 5.18 8.94
C ALA A 14 4.77 4.95 7.53
N THR A 15 4.03 5.25 6.45
CA THR A 15 4.57 5.28 5.08
C THR A 15 5.68 6.32 4.94
N SER A 16 5.56 7.46 5.64
CA SER A 16 6.63 8.47 5.68
C SER A 16 7.86 7.96 6.44
N ILE A 17 7.68 7.17 7.50
CA ILE A 17 8.77 6.53 8.25
C ILE A 17 9.52 5.55 7.33
N GLY A 18 8.79 4.71 6.58
CA GLY A 18 9.37 3.87 5.54
C GLY A 18 10.21 4.66 4.53
N GLY A 19 9.67 5.79 4.06
CA GLY A 19 10.37 6.68 3.13
C GLY A 19 11.65 7.29 3.68
N LEU A 20 11.71 7.58 4.99
CA LEU A 20 12.94 7.99 5.67
C LEU A 20 13.97 6.85 5.74
N LEU A 21 13.52 5.63 6.03
CA LEU A 21 14.38 4.45 6.11
C LEU A 21 15.01 4.12 4.75
N ALA A 22 14.30 4.33 3.65
CA ALA A 22 14.79 4.13 2.27
C ALA A 22 15.99 5.04 1.88
N MET A 23 16.27 6.08 2.66
CA MET A 23 17.42 6.97 2.41
C MET A 23 18.75 6.36 2.85
N ASN A 24 18.71 5.28 3.64
CA ASN A 24 19.89 4.51 4.02
C ASN A 24 20.24 3.53 2.90
N ARG A 25 21.48 3.51 2.43
CA ARG A 25 21.86 2.63 1.31
C ARG A 25 21.67 1.13 1.63
N ARG A 26 21.68 0.75 2.90
CA ARG A 26 21.40 -0.65 3.31
C ARG A 26 19.95 -1.08 3.03
N THR A 27 18.97 -0.19 3.13
CA THR A 27 17.57 -0.53 2.86
C THR A 27 17.28 -0.66 1.37
N LEU A 28 18.25 -0.32 0.51
CA LEU A 28 18.22 -0.55 -0.94
C LEU A 28 18.88 -1.89 -1.32
N GLU A 29 19.47 -2.62 -0.37
CA GLU A 29 19.99 -3.96 -0.62
C GLU A 29 18.82 -4.91 -0.90
N ARG A 30 19.01 -5.80 -1.88
CA ARG A 30 17.94 -6.64 -2.45
C ARG A 30 17.30 -7.54 -1.39
N GLU A 31 18.08 -8.00 -0.44
CA GLU A 31 17.66 -8.83 0.69
C GLU A 31 16.71 -8.07 1.62
N TYR A 32 17.05 -6.82 1.96
CA TYR A 32 16.20 -5.99 2.81
C TYR A 32 14.89 -5.63 2.11
N LEU A 33 14.96 -5.23 0.84
CA LEU A 33 13.76 -4.95 0.04
C LEU A 33 12.86 -6.18 -0.07
N ALA A 34 13.43 -7.35 -0.38
CA ALA A 34 12.66 -8.59 -0.51
C ALA A 34 11.97 -8.98 0.80
N VAL A 35 12.67 -8.88 1.94
CA VAL A 35 12.08 -9.17 3.26
C VAL A 35 10.98 -8.17 3.60
N SER A 36 11.21 -6.87 3.35
CA SER A 36 10.19 -5.84 3.59
C SER A 36 8.94 -6.06 2.74
N LEU A 37 9.09 -6.31 1.44
CA LEU A 37 7.96 -6.57 0.53
C LEU A 37 7.23 -7.86 0.88
N ALA A 38 7.94 -8.94 1.22
CA ALA A 38 7.33 -10.19 1.65
C ALA A 38 6.54 -10.03 2.96
N PHE A 39 7.09 -9.26 3.91
CA PHE A 39 6.39 -8.91 5.13
C PHE A 39 5.12 -8.10 4.83
N ALA A 40 5.22 -7.09 3.95
CA ALA A 40 4.09 -6.26 3.54
C ALA A 40 2.96 -7.11 2.94
N ALA A 41 3.29 -7.97 1.97
CA ALA A 41 2.34 -8.87 1.34
C ALA A 41 1.70 -9.83 2.35
N GLY A 42 2.48 -10.40 3.27
CA GLY A 42 1.97 -11.27 4.33
C GLY A 42 1.00 -10.56 5.28
N ALA A 43 1.34 -9.33 5.70
CA ALA A 43 0.48 -8.52 6.56
C ALA A 43 -0.87 -8.22 5.89
N MET A 44 -0.88 -7.87 4.60
CA MET A 44 -2.13 -7.58 3.89
C MET A 44 -2.97 -8.81 3.61
N LEU A 45 -2.37 -9.98 3.39
CA LEU A 45 -3.13 -11.22 3.36
C LEU A 45 -3.83 -11.45 4.70
N LEU A 46 -3.12 -11.28 5.82
CA LEU A 46 -3.71 -11.45 7.15
C LEU A 46 -4.87 -10.46 7.38
N VAL A 47 -4.65 -9.16 7.17
CA VAL A 47 -5.67 -8.12 7.37
C VAL A 47 -6.88 -8.35 6.44
N SER A 48 -6.64 -8.70 5.18
CA SER A 48 -7.72 -8.94 4.21
C SER A 48 -8.61 -10.10 4.64
N PHE A 49 -8.03 -11.24 5.04
CA PHE A 49 -8.79 -12.44 5.39
C PHE A 49 -9.37 -12.42 6.79
N MET A 50 -8.63 -11.88 7.77
CA MET A 50 -9.02 -11.96 9.19
C MET A 50 -9.82 -10.74 9.65
N GLU A 51 -9.73 -9.61 8.96
CA GLU A 51 -10.39 -8.37 9.40
C GLU A 51 -11.37 -7.85 8.35
N ILE A 52 -10.90 -7.49 7.16
CA ILE A 52 -11.74 -6.79 6.15
C ILE A 52 -12.86 -7.69 5.62
N LEU A 53 -12.56 -8.94 5.29
CA LEU A 53 -13.55 -9.85 4.71
C LEU A 53 -14.65 -10.24 5.72
N PRO A 54 -14.36 -10.59 6.99
CA PRO A 54 -15.37 -10.74 8.03
C PRO A 54 -16.17 -9.46 8.28
N LEU A 55 -15.49 -8.30 8.38
CA LEU A 55 -16.16 -7.00 8.59
C LEU A 55 -17.14 -6.68 7.47
N GLY A 56 -16.77 -6.96 6.21
CA GLY A 56 -17.66 -6.80 5.07
C GLY A 56 -18.90 -7.71 5.13
N VAL A 57 -18.75 -8.95 5.60
CA VAL A 57 -19.89 -9.86 5.79
C VAL A 57 -20.81 -9.35 6.88
N ASP A 58 -20.26 -8.90 8.02
CA ASP A 58 -21.04 -8.37 9.12
C ASP A 58 -21.79 -7.09 8.74
N ALA A 59 -21.16 -6.19 7.98
CA ALA A 59 -21.83 -5.01 7.43
C ALA A 59 -23.00 -5.38 6.49
N MET A 60 -22.82 -6.38 5.63
CA MET A 60 -23.88 -6.80 4.70
C MET A 60 -25.04 -7.53 5.39
N ARG A 61 -24.78 -8.19 6.53
CA ARG A 61 -25.82 -8.86 7.35
C ARG A 61 -26.84 -7.89 7.94
N GLU A 62 -26.57 -6.58 7.97
CA GLU A 62 -27.55 -5.58 8.41
C GLU A 62 -28.75 -5.49 7.45
N SER A 63 -28.55 -5.77 6.16
CA SER A 63 -29.56 -5.59 5.11
C SER A 63 -29.93 -6.89 4.37
N TRP A 64 -29.13 -7.95 4.52
CA TRP A 64 -29.27 -9.21 3.77
C TRP A 64 -29.20 -10.43 4.68
N SER A 65 -29.74 -11.56 4.24
CA SER A 65 -29.58 -12.83 4.96
C SER A 65 -28.10 -13.24 5.02
N GLU A 66 -27.75 -14.06 6.01
CA GLU A 66 -26.37 -14.50 6.22
C GLU A 66 -25.73 -15.12 4.97
N GLN A 67 -26.46 -16.00 4.28
CA GLN A 67 -25.95 -16.65 3.05
C GLN A 67 -25.80 -15.64 1.91
N ALA A 68 -26.71 -14.68 1.79
CA ALA A 68 -26.64 -13.65 0.75
C ALA A 68 -25.49 -12.67 1.00
N ALA A 69 -25.30 -12.22 2.25
CA ALA A 69 -24.19 -11.37 2.66
C ALA A 69 -22.83 -12.00 2.33
N GLN A 70 -22.62 -13.26 2.72
CA GLN A 70 -21.40 -14.02 2.40
C GLN A 70 -21.19 -14.14 0.89
N ALA A 71 -22.23 -14.51 0.14
CA ALA A 71 -22.13 -14.66 -1.31
C ALA A 71 -21.74 -13.34 -1.99
N ILE A 72 -22.37 -12.22 -1.62
CA ILE A 72 -22.07 -10.89 -2.19
C ILE A 72 -20.62 -10.49 -1.89
N VAL A 73 -20.17 -10.64 -0.64
CA VAL A 73 -18.81 -10.25 -0.24
C VAL A 73 -17.76 -11.13 -0.91
N TYR A 74 -17.97 -12.43 -1.01
CA TYR A 74 -17.02 -13.33 -1.69
C TYR A 74 -16.98 -13.07 -3.19
N LEU A 75 -18.12 -12.81 -3.83
CA LEU A 75 -18.17 -12.41 -5.24
C LEU A 75 -17.45 -11.08 -5.47
N ALA A 76 -17.60 -10.11 -4.57
CA ALA A 76 -16.88 -8.85 -4.63
C ALA A 76 -15.37 -9.03 -4.44
N PHE A 77 -14.95 -9.89 -3.50
CA PHE A 77 -13.54 -10.21 -3.24
C PHE A 77 -12.88 -10.86 -4.46
N PHE A 78 -13.45 -11.96 -4.98
CA PHE A 78 -12.92 -12.63 -6.18
C PHE A 78 -13.06 -11.78 -7.44
N GLY A 79 -14.11 -10.97 -7.53
CA GLY A 79 -14.28 -9.97 -8.58
C GLY A 79 -13.18 -8.92 -8.56
N GLY A 80 -12.79 -8.45 -7.37
CA GLY A 80 -11.65 -7.55 -7.16
C GLY A 80 -10.32 -8.18 -7.61
N ILE A 81 -10.08 -9.45 -7.27
CA ILE A 81 -8.92 -10.20 -7.76
C ILE A 81 -8.94 -10.26 -9.30
N GLY A 82 -10.08 -10.61 -9.90
CA GLY A 82 -10.25 -10.65 -11.35
C GLY A 82 -10.01 -9.30 -12.02
N LEU A 83 -10.45 -8.20 -11.39
CA LEU A 83 -10.20 -6.84 -11.87
C LEU A 83 -8.71 -6.49 -11.85
N VAL A 84 -7.99 -6.82 -10.78
CA VAL A 84 -6.53 -6.60 -10.70
C VAL A 84 -5.80 -7.38 -11.78
N LEU A 85 -6.17 -8.66 -11.98
CA LEU A 85 -5.59 -9.49 -13.05
C LEU A 85 -5.88 -8.93 -14.45
N ALA A 86 -7.08 -8.40 -14.67
CA ALA A 86 -7.43 -7.74 -15.92
C ALA A 86 -6.59 -6.46 -16.12
N ILE A 87 -6.46 -5.62 -15.08
CA ILE A 87 -5.63 -4.40 -15.13
C ILE A 87 -4.18 -4.76 -15.49
N ASP A 88 -3.61 -5.79 -14.88
CA ASP A 88 -2.25 -6.26 -15.18
C ASP A 88 -2.08 -6.66 -16.65
N GLN A 89 -3.06 -7.37 -17.22
CA GLN A 89 -3.05 -7.75 -18.63
C GLN A 89 -3.09 -6.54 -19.59
N PHE A 90 -3.79 -5.46 -19.20
CA PHE A 90 -3.88 -4.24 -20.01
C PHE A 90 -2.76 -3.24 -19.72
N LEU A 91 -1.98 -3.44 -18.66
CA LEU A 91 -0.87 -2.56 -18.32
C LEU A 91 0.25 -2.74 -19.37
N PRO A 92 0.67 -1.67 -20.08
CA PRO A 92 1.79 -1.75 -20.99
C PRO A 92 3.05 -2.29 -20.29
N SER A 93 3.81 -3.17 -20.93
CA SER A 93 5.07 -3.74 -20.38
C SER A 93 6.10 -2.68 -19.95
N SER A 94 6.03 -1.47 -20.53
CA SER A 94 6.86 -0.33 -20.12
C SER A 94 6.45 0.30 -18.78
N LEU A 95 5.27 -0.05 -18.27
CA LEU A 95 4.68 0.43 -17.02
C LEU A 95 4.51 -0.70 -15.99
N ASN A 96 4.67 -1.98 -16.37
CA ASN A 96 4.53 -3.12 -15.47
C ASN A 96 5.79 -3.28 -14.58
N PRO A 97 5.72 -3.03 -13.26
CA PRO A 97 6.87 -3.14 -12.36
C PRO A 97 7.42 -4.58 -12.27
N SER A 98 6.56 -5.59 -12.42
CA SER A 98 6.94 -7.01 -12.31
C SER A 98 7.92 -7.46 -13.41
N GLU A 99 7.83 -6.90 -14.61
CA GLU A 99 8.76 -7.17 -15.71
C GLU A 99 10.06 -6.35 -15.62
N ILE A 100 10.05 -5.26 -14.85
CA ILE A 100 11.21 -4.39 -14.65
C ILE A 100 12.23 -5.05 -13.73
N GLU A 101 11.77 -5.77 -12.69
CA GLU A 101 12.59 -6.45 -11.67
C GLU A 101 13.41 -7.62 -12.23
N GLY A 102 12.93 -8.30 -13.28
CA GLY A 102 13.64 -9.43 -13.91
C GLY A 102 14.85 -9.03 -14.78
N ARG A 103 15.01 -7.74 -15.09
CA ARG A 103 16.05 -7.22 -15.99
C ARG A 103 17.20 -6.48 -15.30
N GLU A 104 17.18 -6.36 -13.98
CA GLU A 104 18.25 -5.68 -13.22
C GLU A 104 19.54 -6.50 -13.13
N ALA A 105 19.49 -7.81 -13.40
CA ALA A 105 20.65 -8.70 -13.36
C ALA A 105 21.56 -8.62 -14.60
N ALA A 106 21.18 -7.82 -15.61
CA ALA A 106 22.03 -7.59 -16.77
C ALA A 106 22.16 -6.09 -17.03
N LEU A 107 23.38 -5.69 -17.38
CA LEU A 107 23.73 -4.54 -18.21
C LEU A 107 24.41 -3.36 -17.49
N THR A 108 25.73 -3.40 -17.64
CA THR A 108 26.66 -2.30 -17.89
C THR A 108 26.05 -1.08 -18.64
N GLU A 109 26.31 0.10 -18.07
CA GLU A 109 26.33 1.45 -18.66
C GLU A 109 25.20 1.90 -19.61
N ARG A 110 24.19 2.62 -19.07
CA ARG A 110 23.57 3.85 -19.65
C ARG A 110 22.80 4.64 -18.57
N ASP A 111 23.51 5.50 -17.82
CA ASP A 111 23.00 6.22 -16.63
C ASP A 111 21.72 7.05 -16.86
N ALA A 112 21.57 7.69 -18.02
CA ALA A 112 20.42 8.57 -18.27
C ALA A 112 19.09 7.79 -18.46
N SER A 113 19.11 6.66 -19.18
CA SER A 113 17.91 5.84 -19.38
C SER A 113 17.50 5.08 -18.12
N GLN A 114 18.46 4.75 -17.26
CA GLN A 114 18.20 4.05 -16.00
C GLN A 114 17.52 4.96 -14.98
N ASN A 115 18.02 6.19 -14.78
CA ASN A 115 17.41 7.15 -13.86
C ASN A 115 15.96 7.48 -14.24
N VAL A 116 15.66 7.60 -15.54
CA VAL A 116 14.29 7.83 -16.01
C VAL A 116 13.37 6.64 -15.72
N ARG A 117 13.85 5.40 -15.90
CA ARG A 117 13.08 4.19 -15.59
C ARG A 117 12.80 4.05 -14.09
N LEU A 118 13.82 4.22 -13.25
CA LEU A 118 13.68 4.14 -11.80
C LEU A 118 12.72 5.23 -11.27
N LEU A 119 12.83 6.46 -11.78
CA LEU A 119 11.90 7.52 -11.41
C LEU A 119 10.47 7.17 -11.80
N ARG A 120 10.24 6.70 -13.04
CA ARG A 120 8.89 6.27 -13.47
C ARG A 120 8.34 5.15 -12.60
N SER A 121 9.16 4.15 -12.29
CA SER A 121 8.77 3.04 -11.41
C SER A 121 8.34 3.56 -10.04
N GLY A 122 9.16 4.41 -9.40
CA GLY A 122 8.81 4.97 -8.08
C GLY A 122 7.56 5.84 -8.09
N LEU A 123 7.34 6.62 -9.15
CA LEU A 123 6.13 7.43 -9.32
C LEU A 123 4.88 6.57 -9.51
N LEU A 124 4.98 5.51 -10.33
CA LEU A 124 3.87 4.58 -10.58
C LEU A 124 3.54 3.79 -9.32
N VAL A 125 4.56 3.24 -8.64
CA VAL A 125 4.38 2.54 -7.36
C VAL A 125 3.76 3.49 -6.34
N GLY A 126 4.25 4.72 -6.20
CA GLY A 126 3.65 5.72 -5.31
C GLY A 126 2.19 6.06 -5.64
N LEU A 127 1.81 6.10 -6.92
CA LEU A 127 0.42 6.30 -7.32
C LEU A 127 -0.45 5.09 -6.97
N VAL A 128 0.01 3.88 -7.30
CA VAL A 128 -0.72 2.63 -7.07
C VAL A 128 -0.89 2.38 -5.57
N LEU A 129 0.18 2.54 -4.78
CA LEU A 129 0.11 2.44 -3.32
C LEU A 129 -0.79 3.55 -2.76
N GLY A 130 -0.71 4.79 -3.24
CA GLY A 130 -1.65 5.83 -2.81
C GLY A 130 -3.13 5.46 -3.03
N LEU A 131 -3.46 4.69 -4.07
CA LEU A 131 -4.81 4.15 -4.26
C LEU A 131 -5.12 2.95 -3.35
N HIS A 132 -4.11 2.26 -2.82
CA HIS A 132 -4.21 1.17 -1.86
C HIS A 132 -4.41 1.66 -0.42
N ASN A 133 -3.63 2.66 -0.01
CA ASN A 133 -3.70 3.33 1.28
C ASN A 133 -5.08 4.04 1.47
N PHE A 134 -5.76 4.44 0.39
CA PHE A 134 -7.08 5.07 0.50
C PHE A 134 -8.16 4.14 1.14
N PRO A 135 -8.43 2.92 0.61
CA PRO A 135 -9.28 1.94 1.29
C PRO A 135 -8.84 1.56 2.71
N GLU A 136 -7.53 1.45 2.95
CA GLU A 136 -6.99 1.16 4.30
C GLU A 136 -7.35 2.27 5.29
N GLY A 137 -7.28 3.52 4.84
CA GLY A 137 -7.68 4.69 5.62
C GLY A 137 -9.17 4.67 5.96
N MET A 138 -10.02 4.30 5.00
CA MET A 138 -11.45 4.11 5.23
C MET A 138 -11.70 3.01 6.29
N ALA A 139 -11.06 1.85 6.13
CA ALA A 139 -11.21 0.72 7.05
C ALA A 139 -10.73 1.05 8.46
N THR A 140 -9.56 1.69 8.59
CA THR A 140 -9.00 2.15 9.86
C THR A 140 -9.91 3.13 10.55
N PHE A 141 -10.42 4.13 9.80
CA PHE A 141 -11.32 5.14 10.34
C PHE A 141 -12.63 4.52 10.81
N PHE A 142 -13.30 3.74 9.96
CA PHE A 142 -14.61 3.17 10.26
C PHE A 142 -14.54 2.23 11.46
N THR A 143 -13.55 1.34 11.49
CA THR A 143 -13.33 0.41 12.61
C THR A 143 -13.03 1.16 13.90
N THR A 144 -12.17 2.19 13.86
CA THR A 144 -11.89 3.02 15.05
C THR A 144 -13.09 3.84 15.50
N TYR A 145 -13.93 4.27 14.56
CA TYR A 145 -15.13 5.03 14.85
C TYR A 145 -16.19 4.19 15.56
N GLN A 146 -16.36 2.93 15.13
CA GLN A 146 -17.29 1.99 15.75
C GLN A 146 -16.76 1.41 17.06
N GLU A 147 -15.55 0.85 17.04
CA GLU A 147 -14.93 0.16 18.17
C GLU A 147 -13.45 0.56 18.30
N PRO A 148 -13.13 1.58 19.12
CA PRO A 148 -11.78 2.14 19.20
C PRO A 148 -10.69 1.14 19.56
N SER A 149 -10.99 0.13 20.38
CA SER A 149 -10.02 -0.90 20.75
C SER A 149 -9.57 -1.72 19.54
N ILE A 150 -10.52 -2.18 18.73
CA ILE A 150 -10.28 -2.94 17.49
C ILE A 150 -9.60 -2.03 16.47
N GLY A 151 -10.10 -0.81 16.31
CA GLY A 151 -9.53 0.13 15.34
C GLY A 151 -8.08 0.53 15.63
N ILE A 152 -7.70 0.68 16.90
CA ILE A 152 -6.29 0.91 17.27
C ILE A 152 -5.43 -0.32 16.97
N THR A 153 -5.94 -1.54 17.23
CA THR A 153 -5.22 -2.77 16.87
C THR A 153 -5.00 -2.88 15.36
N LEU A 154 -6.04 -2.65 14.56
CA LEU A 154 -5.96 -2.61 13.09
C LEU A 154 -4.99 -1.52 12.61
N ALA A 155 -5.06 -0.32 13.18
CA ALA A 155 -4.17 0.78 12.81
C ALA A 155 -2.70 0.48 13.09
N VAL A 156 -2.39 -0.26 14.16
CA VAL A 156 -1.03 -0.73 14.43
C VAL A 156 -0.60 -1.76 13.37
N ALA A 157 -1.48 -2.70 12.99
CA ALA A 157 -1.16 -3.66 11.93
C ALA A 157 -0.88 -2.96 10.59
N ILE A 158 -1.74 -2.01 10.20
CA ILE A 158 -1.56 -1.17 9.00
C ILE A 158 -0.30 -0.33 9.10
N ALA A 159 -0.04 0.33 10.22
CA ALA A 159 1.18 1.12 10.39
C ALA A 159 2.46 0.29 10.19
N ILE A 160 2.48 -0.96 10.65
CA ILE A 160 3.63 -1.85 10.44
C ILE A 160 3.75 -2.26 8.96
N HIS A 161 2.63 -2.46 8.25
CA HIS A 161 2.61 -2.73 6.80
C HIS A 161 3.10 -1.53 5.96
N ASN A 162 2.70 -0.33 6.35
CA ASN A 162 3.00 0.92 5.67
C ASN A 162 4.50 1.27 5.65
N VAL A 163 5.28 0.79 6.61
CA VAL A 163 6.73 1.04 6.63
C VAL A 163 7.41 0.41 5.40
N PRO A 164 7.27 -0.89 5.11
CA PRO A 164 7.69 -1.49 3.85
C PRO A 164 7.20 -0.77 2.59
N GLU A 165 5.93 -0.36 2.55
CA GLU A 165 5.36 0.37 1.42
C GLU A 165 6.07 1.70 1.19
N GLY A 166 6.31 2.45 2.26
CA GLY A 166 7.07 3.68 2.23
C GLY A 166 8.47 3.48 1.67
N ILE A 167 9.11 2.35 1.98
CA ILE A 167 10.39 1.97 1.38
C ILE A 167 10.24 1.71 -0.12
N ALA A 168 9.23 0.95 -0.53
CA ALA A 168 8.97 0.62 -1.93
C ALA A 168 8.72 1.85 -2.81
N VAL A 169 8.06 2.89 -2.29
CA VAL A 169 7.87 4.17 -2.98
C VAL A 169 9.16 5.00 -3.02
N ALA A 170 9.82 5.18 -1.87
CA ALA A 170 10.92 6.11 -1.74
C ALA A 170 12.25 5.60 -2.32
N ALA A 171 12.53 4.30 -2.24
CA ALA A 171 13.76 3.68 -2.73
C ALA A 171 14.06 3.97 -4.22
N PRO A 172 13.16 3.68 -5.17
CA PRO A 172 13.40 3.95 -6.59
C PRO A 172 13.47 5.46 -6.89
N VAL A 173 12.68 6.29 -6.21
CA VAL A 173 12.74 7.76 -6.35
C VAL A 173 14.09 8.30 -5.85
N PHE A 174 14.59 7.80 -4.72
CA PHE A 174 15.88 8.20 -4.17
C PHE A 174 17.03 7.72 -5.06
N ALA A 175 16.99 6.46 -5.52
CA ALA A 175 17.98 5.91 -6.44
C ALA A 175 18.08 6.75 -7.73
N ALA A 176 16.94 7.13 -8.31
CA ALA A 176 16.88 7.90 -9.56
C ALA A 176 17.28 9.37 -9.43
N THR A 177 16.92 10.02 -8.31
CA THR A 177 17.03 11.48 -8.16
C THR A 177 18.14 11.94 -7.23
N GLN A 178 18.68 11.02 -6.42
CA GLN A 178 19.59 11.30 -5.30
C GLN A 178 19.04 12.33 -4.29
N SER A 179 17.74 12.62 -4.34
CA SER A 179 17.09 13.66 -3.53
C SER A 179 16.23 13.04 -2.43
N ARG A 180 16.74 13.09 -1.19
CA ARG A 180 16.01 12.65 0.01
C ARG A 180 14.65 13.34 0.15
N ARG A 181 14.61 14.65 -0.15
CA ARG A 181 13.37 15.43 -0.07
C ARG A 181 12.32 14.95 -1.06
N LYS A 182 12.69 14.59 -2.30
CA LYS A 182 11.75 14.07 -3.29
C LYS A 182 11.22 12.69 -2.88
N ALA A 183 12.11 11.80 -2.45
CA ALA A 183 11.74 10.47 -2.00
C ALA A 183 10.76 10.51 -0.81
N LEU A 184 11.05 11.33 0.20
CA LEU A 184 10.15 11.53 1.33
C LEU A 184 8.82 12.13 0.91
N TRP A 185 8.83 13.14 0.04
CA TRP A 185 7.59 13.76 -0.43
C TRP A 185 6.65 12.76 -1.10
N TRP A 186 7.18 11.87 -1.95
CA TRP A 186 6.36 10.86 -2.61
C TRP A 186 5.82 9.81 -1.62
N ALA A 187 6.62 9.34 -0.68
CA ALA A 187 6.15 8.41 0.36
C ALA A 187 5.10 9.06 1.27
N THR A 188 5.32 10.31 1.69
CA THR A 188 4.35 11.05 2.51
C THR A 188 3.07 11.34 1.75
N LEU A 189 3.14 11.73 0.47
CA LEU A 189 1.94 11.97 -0.34
C LEU A 189 1.12 10.69 -0.50
N SER A 190 1.77 9.54 -0.68
CA SER A 190 1.11 8.23 -0.70
C SER A 190 0.41 7.94 0.64
N GLY A 191 1.12 8.05 1.76
CA GLY A 191 0.55 7.77 3.08
C GLY A 191 -0.56 8.75 3.52
N LEU A 192 -0.54 10.01 3.05
CA LEU A 192 -1.61 10.97 3.34
C LEU A 192 -2.96 10.61 2.68
N THR A 193 -2.99 9.63 1.78
CA THR A 193 -4.26 9.14 1.23
C THR A 193 -5.08 8.35 2.25
N GLU A 194 -4.48 7.79 3.31
CA GLU A 194 -5.21 7.14 4.40
C GLU A 194 -6.15 8.08 5.15
N PRO A 195 -5.67 9.18 5.77
CA PRO A 195 -6.57 10.12 6.42
C PRO A 195 -7.56 10.77 5.45
N MET A 196 -7.25 10.84 4.15
CA MET A 196 -8.23 11.24 3.13
C MET A 196 -9.33 10.20 2.94
N GLY A 197 -8.99 8.90 2.90
CA GLY A 197 -9.96 7.81 2.92
C GLY A 197 -10.84 7.88 4.17
N GLY A 198 -10.24 8.08 5.33
CA GLY A 198 -10.97 8.24 6.58
C GLY A 198 -11.89 9.47 6.64
N LEU A 199 -11.63 10.53 5.87
CA LEU A 199 -12.54 11.68 5.75
C LEU A 199 -13.75 11.41 4.86
N VAL A 200 -13.63 10.48 3.92
CA VAL A 200 -14.69 10.12 2.95
C VAL A 200 -15.61 9.04 3.51
N ALA A 201 -15.08 8.15 4.36
CA ALA A 201 -15.81 7.08 5.03
C ALA A 201 -16.87 7.59 6.03
#